data_AF-A0AAE1TBV1-F1
#
_entry.id   AF-A0AAE1TBV1-F1
#
_cell.length_a   1.000
_cell.length_b   1.000
_cell.length_c   1.000
_cell.angle_alpha   90.00
_cell.angle_beta   90.00
_cell.angle_gamma   90.00
#
_symmetry.space_group_name_H-M   'P 1'
#
loop_
_entity.id
_entity.type
_entity.pdbx_description
1 polymer ?
#
loop_
_entity_poly.entity_id
_entity_poly.type
_entity_poly.pdbx_seq_one_letter_code
_entity_poly.pdbx_strand_id
1 'polypeptide(L)'
;MSIICGLPLLECVYCLACARWAWKRCLHTAGHDSETWGLATAEEFEPVPRLCRYILAVYEDDLRNPLWEPPRGYGIDPDCLIMKKNYEDTLGRAPPYLLYLDHDHADIVLAIRGLNLAKESDYAVLLDNKLGKRKFDGGYVHNGLLKAAGCVLNAECDILKELVEKHPNYTLTFTGHSLGSGVAALLTMVVVQNRDRLGNIDRKRVRCYAIAPARCMSLNLAVRYADVINSVVLQASC
;
A
#
# COMPACT_ATOMS: atom_id res chain seq x y z
N MET A 1 -25.83 30.76 45.28
CA MET A 1 -24.95 31.24 44.19
C MET A 1 -23.74 30.32 44.10
N SER A 2 -23.18 30.14 42.90
CA SER A 2 -21.93 29.43 42.60
C SER A 2 -21.97 27.96 42.15
N ILE A 3 -23.06 27.52 41.51
CA ILE A 3 -22.94 26.44 40.49
C ILE A 3 -22.34 27.00 39.18
N ILE A 4 -22.47 28.31 38.97
CA ILE A 4 -22.04 29.02 37.74
C ILE A 4 -20.51 29.23 37.68
N CYS A 5 -19.79 29.18 38.80
CA CYS A 5 -18.32 29.35 38.80
C CYS A 5 -17.53 28.07 38.42
N GLY A 6 -18.15 26.89 38.44
CA GLY A 6 -17.48 25.62 38.13
C GLY A 6 -17.52 25.23 36.64
N LEU A 7 -18.56 25.68 35.91
CA LEU A 7 -18.72 25.46 34.48
C LEU A 7 -17.53 25.99 33.63
N PRO A 8 -17.04 27.23 33.79
CA PRO A 8 -15.96 27.75 32.95
C PRO A 8 -14.62 27.06 33.21
N LEU A 9 -14.36 26.56 34.42
CA LEU A 9 -13.14 25.79 34.73
C LEU A 9 -13.18 24.39 34.11
N LEU A 10 -14.33 23.71 34.17
CA LEU A 10 -14.54 22.41 33.53
C LEU A 10 -14.42 22.50 32.01
N GLU A 11 -14.98 23.54 31.40
CA GLU A 11 -14.85 23.84 29.98
C GLU A 11 -13.40 24.15 29.58
N CYS A 12 -12.66 24.92 30.39
CA CYS A 12 -11.25 25.20 30.15
C CYS A 12 -10.38 23.93 30.23
N VAL A 13 -10.59 23.09 31.25
CA VAL A 13 -9.86 21.81 31.39
C VAL A 13 -10.18 20.88 30.21
N TYR A 14 -11.45 20.82 29.79
CA TYR A 14 -11.86 20.05 28.61
C TYR A 14 -11.20 20.58 27.34
N CYS A 15 -11.21 21.90 27.12
CA CYS A 15 -10.56 22.53 25.96
C CYS A 15 -9.05 22.27 25.95
N LEU A 16 -8.37 22.39 27.09
CA LEU A 16 -6.95 22.09 27.23
C LEU A 16 -6.64 20.60 26.98
N ALA A 17 -7.51 19.70 27.43
CA ALA A 17 -7.39 18.27 27.16
C ALA A 17 -7.59 17.96 25.67
N CYS A 18 -8.59 18.55 25.02
CA CYS A 18 -8.82 18.44 23.57
C CYS A 18 -7.66 19.03 22.76
N ALA A 19 -7.16 20.21 23.14
CA ALA A 19 -6.02 20.86 22.49
C ALA A 19 -4.75 20.03 22.66
N ARG A 20 -4.46 19.49 23.84
CA ARG A 20 -3.34 18.58 24.09
C ARG A 20 -3.49 17.27 23.33
N TRP A 21 -4.70 16.71 23.23
CA TRP A 21 -4.98 15.52 22.44
C TRP A 21 -4.74 15.79 20.95
N ALA A 22 -5.25 16.90 20.42
CA ALA A 22 -5.04 17.32 19.04
C ALA A 22 -3.55 17.58 18.76
N TRP A 23 -2.87 18.33 19.62
CA TRP A 23 -1.42 18.59 19.57
C TRP A 23 -0.61 17.30 19.53
N LYS A 24 -0.87 16.38 20.47
CA LYS A 24 -0.22 15.06 20.46
C LYS A 24 -0.50 14.30 19.18
N ARG A 25 -1.72 14.34 18.65
CA ARG A 25 -2.07 13.57 17.45
C ARG A 25 -1.53 14.18 16.15
N CYS A 26 -1.37 15.50 16.10
CA CYS A 26 -0.78 16.23 14.98
C CYS A 26 0.75 16.15 14.97
N LEU A 27 1.39 16.05 16.14
CA LEU A 27 2.85 15.98 16.26
C LEU A 27 3.38 14.57 16.50
N HIS A 28 2.51 13.58 16.73
CA HIS A 28 2.96 12.21 16.87
C HIS A 28 3.42 11.68 15.52
N THR A 29 4.74 11.71 15.33
CA THR A 29 5.45 11.04 14.26
C THR A 29 5.87 9.66 14.76
N ALA A 30 5.42 8.60 14.10
CA ALA A 30 5.83 7.22 14.38
C ALA A 30 7.31 6.93 14.02
N GLY A 31 8.10 7.94 13.66
CA GLY A 31 9.52 7.77 13.31
C GLY A 31 10.33 7.15 14.45
N HIS A 32 10.02 7.51 15.69
CA HIS A 32 10.68 6.94 16.87
C HIS A 32 10.17 5.54 17.25
N ASP A 33 9.04 5.07 16.69
CA ASP A 33 8.44 3.79 17.05
C ASP A 33 9.32 2.59 16.62
N SER A 34 10.26 2.84 15.70
CA SER A 34 11.20 1.84 15.17
C SER A 34 12.62 1.95 15.76
N GLU A 35 12.88 2.89 16.69
CA GLU A 35 14.24 3.09 17.26
C GLU A 35 14.80 1.86 17.97
N THR A 36 13.94 1.03 18.53
CA THR A 36 14.32 -0.19 19.25
C THR A 36 14.26 -1.44 18.37
N TRP A 37 13.89 -1.31 17.10
CA TRP A 37 13.80 -2.44 16.18
C TRP A 37 15.20 -2.84 15.71
N GLY A 38 15.39 -4.13 15.41
CA GLY A 38 16.62 -4.59 14.80
C GLY A 38 16.85 -3.92 13.44
N LEU A 39 18.11 -3.69 13.10
CA LEU A 39 18.47 -3.23 11.75
C LEU A 39 18.10 -4.31 10.73
N ALA A 40 17.47 -3.89 9.63
CA ALA A 40 17.21 -4.79 8.51
C ALA A 40 18.54 -5.26 7.91
N THR A 41 18.62 -6.55 7.61
CA THR A 41 19.74 -7.12 6.87
C THR A 41 19.74 -6.62 5.42
N ALA A 42 20.90 -6.72 4.75
CA ALA A 42 20.99 -6.37 3.33
C ALA A 42 20.03 -7.20 2.46
N GLU A 43 19.79 -8.47 2.82
CA GLU A 43 18.87 -9.36 2.11
C GLU A 43 17.40 -8.95 2.30
N GLU A 44 17.01 -8.57 3.52
CA GLU A 44 15.66 -8.08 3.80
C GLU A 44 15.36 -6.75 3.09
N PHE A 45 16.38 -5.91 2.92
CA PHE A 45 16.25 -4.59 2.30
C PHE A 45 16.45 -4.61 0.78
N GLU A 46 17.12 -5.63 0.21
CA GLU A 46 17.41 -5.73 -1.23
C GLU A 46 16.19 -5.45 -2.13
N PRO A 47 14.99 -5.98 -1.86
CA PRO A 47 13.85 -5.77 -2.73
C PRO A 47 13.37 -4.31 -2.77
N VAL A 48 13.66 -3.52 -1.71
CA VAL A 48 13.06 -2.19 -1.54
C VAL A 48 13.47 -1.22 -2.65
N PRO A 49 14.77 -0.98 -2.95
CA PRO A 49 15.16 -0.11 -4.06
C PRO A 49 14.66 -0.60 -5.42
N ARG A 50 14.63 -1.92 -5.64
CA ARG A 50 14.13 -2.54 -6.87
C ARG A 50 12.64 -2.23 -7.07
N LEU A 51 11.81 -2.52 -6.08
CA LEU A 51 10.37 -2.29 -6.13
C LEU A 51 10.02 -0.81 -6.21
N CYS A 52 10.79 0.07 -5.56
CA CYS A 52 10.66 1.52 -5.73
C CYS A 52 10.82 1.94 -7.20
N ARG A 53 11.80 1.39 -7.92
CA ARG A 53 11.95 1.66 -9.36
C ARG A 53 10.77 1.13 -10.17
N TYR A 54 10.25 -0.06 -9.85
CA TYR A 54 9.08 -0.59 -10.55
C TYR A 54 7.83 0.25 -10.33
N ILE A 55 7.65 0.81 -9.12
CA ILE A 55 6.58 1.78 -8.86
C ILE A 55 6.78 3.06 -9.67
N LEU A 56 8.01 3.58 -9.74
CA LEU A 56 8.32 4.78 -10.54
C LEU A 56 8.06 4.55 -12.03
N ALA A 57 8.29 3.33 -12.54
CA ALA A 57 7.98 2.97 -13.91
C ALA A 57 6.47 3.08 -14.23
N VAL A 58 5.58 2.91 -13.25
CA VAL A 58 4.13 3.15 -13.43
C VAL A 58 3.82 4.62 -13.76
N TYR A 59 4.72 5.55 -13.43
CA TYR A 59 4.54 6.98 -13.71
C TYR A 59 4.90 7.37 -15.14
N GLU A 60 5.69 6.56 -15.85
CA GLU A 60 6.03 6.77 -17.25
C GLU A 60 4.82 6.54 -18.15
N ASP A 61 4.74 7.23 -19.28
CA ASP A 61 3.72 6.94 -20.31
C ASP A 61 4.18 5.79 -21.21
N ASP A 62 5.44 5.84 -21.68
CA ASP A 62 6.09 4.83 -22.51
C ASP A 62 7.36 4.28 -21.83
N LEU A 63 7.35 2.99 -21.50
CA LEU A 63 8.48 2.31 -20.84
C LEU A 63 9.64 2.00 -21.79
N ARG A 64 9.41 2.02 -23.11
CA ARG A 64 10.50 1.84 -24.11
C ARG A 64 11.27 3.14 -24.35
N ASN A 65 10.67 4.28 -24.03
CA ASN A 65 11.27 5.60 -24.16
C ASN A 65 10.91 6.47 -22.94
N PRO A 66 11.45 6.14 -21.75
CA PRO A 66 11.10 6.81 -20.50
C PRO A 66 11.60 8.26 -20.46
N LEU A 67 10.82 9.16 -19.85
CA LEU A 67 11.13 10.58 -19.77
C LEU A 67 11.86 10.96 -18.46
N TRP A 68 11.56 10.27 -17.36
CA TRP A 68 12.01 10.57 -16.00
C TRP A 68 12.83 9.41 -15.40
N GLU A 69 13.58 8.72 -16.25
CA GLU A 69 14.36 7.56 -15.86
C GLU A 69 15.43 7.95 -14.81
N PRO A 70 15.52 7.24 -13.66
CA PRO A 70 16.55 7.50 -12.66
C PRO A 70 17.93 7.05 -13.16
N PRO A 71 19.05 7.51 -12.56
CA PRO A 71 20.41 7.22 -13.04
C PRO A 71 20.81 5.74 -13.22
N ARG A 72 20.05 4.79 -12.66
CA ARG A 72 20.26 3.33 -12.78
C ARG A 72 19.16 2.62 -13.58
N GLY A 73 18.35 3.38 -14.30
CA GLY A 73 17.16 2.87 -14.98
C GLY A 73 16.06 2.42 -14.03
N TYR A 74 14.92 2.01 -14.59
CA TYR A 74 13.88 1.34 -13.82
C TYR A 74 14.22 -0.12 -13.50
N GLY A 75 15.12 -0.73 -14.26
CA GLY A 75 15.43 -2.16 -14.14
C GLY A 75 14.27 -3.06 -14.57
N ILE A 76 13.36 -2.55 -15.40
CA ILE A 76 12.27 -3.30 -16.04
C ILE A 76 12.71 -3.60 -17.48
N ASP A 77 12.60 -4.87 -17.88
CA ASP A 77 12.62 -5.25 -19.28
C ASP A 77 11.20 -5.08 -19.87
N PRO A 78 10.97 -4.17 -20.84
CA PRO A 78 9.67 -3.98 -21.46
C PRO A 78 9.08 -5.24 -22.11
N ASP A 79 9.91 -6.22 -22.49
CA ASP A 79 9.43 -7.48 -23.08
C ASP A 79 8.89 -8.45 -22.02
N CYS A 80 9.25 -8.26 -20.75
CA CYS A 80 8.74 -9.01 -19.60
C CYS A 80 7.55 -8.32 -18.90
N LEU A 81 7.08 -7.18 -19.44
CA LEU A 81 5.89 -6.50 -18.97
C LEU A 81 4.63 -7.22 -19.46
N ILE A 82 3.86 -7.79 -18.53
CA ILE A 82 2.61 -8.48 -18.86
C ILE A 82 1.53 -7.47 -19.23
N MET A 83 1.41 -6.40 -18.43
CA MET A 83 0.48 -5.31 -18.72
C MET A 83 0.79 -4.06 -17.91
N LYS A 84 0.22 -2.94 -18.38
CA LYS A 84 0.11 -1.68 -17.65
C LYS A 84 -1.32 -1.15 -17.82
N LYS A 85 -1.89 -0.64 -16.73
CA LYS A 85 -3.26 -0.12 -16.67
C LYS A 85 -3.21 1.34 -16.22
N ASN A 86 -3.80 2.21 -17.03
CA ASN A 86 -3.94 3.64 -16.75
C ASN A 86 -5.33 3.94 -16.18
N TYR A 87 -5.62 5.23 -15.92
CA TYR A 87 -6.90 5.65 -15.35
C TYR A 87 -8.10 5.28 -16.23
N GLU A 88 -7.91 5.32 -17.54
CA GLU A 88 -8.91 4.98 -18.55
C GLU A 88 -9.26 3.49 -18.46
N ASP A 89 -8.27 2.63 -18.24
CA ASP A 89 -8.48 1.19 -18.09
C ASP A 89 -9.17 0.83 -16.78
N THR A 90 -8.82 1.51 -15.68
CA THR A 90 -9.41 1.25 -14.36
C THR A 90 -10.76 1.94 -14.16
N LEU A 91 -11.15 2.83 -15.09
CA LEU A 91 -12.29 3.74 -14.97
C LEU A 91 -12.23 4.56 -13.67
N GLY A 92 -11.02 4.93 -13.23
CA GLY A 92 -10.77 5.65 -11.97
C GLY A 92 -11.11 4.87 -10.69
N ARG A 93 -11.39 3.56 -10.76
CA ARG A 93 -11.73 2.75 -9.58
C ARG A 93 -10.52 2.27 -8.78
N ALA A 94 -9.34 2.33 -9.40
CA ALA A 94 -8.05 2.05 -8.79
C ALA A 94 -6.98 2.96 -9.41
N PRO A 95 -5.92 3.31 -8.66
CA PRO A 95 -4.76 4.00 -9.24
C PRO A 95 -4.13 3.15 -10.35
N PRO A 96 -3.40 3.76 -11.31
CA PRO A 96 -2.65 3.03 -12.32
C PRO A 96 -1.70 2.01 -11.71
N TYR A 97 -1.48 0.91 -12.42
CA TYR A 97 -0.58 -0.15 -12.00
C TYR A 97 0.02 -0.88 -13.19
N LEU A 98 1.07 -1.65 -12.93
CA LEU A 98 1.63 -2.58 -13.90
C LEU A 98 1.78 -3.97 -13.29
N LEU A 99 1.78 -4.98 -14.14
CA LEU A 99 2.10 -6.37 -13.81
C LEU A 99 3.36 -6.75 -14.58
N TYR A 100 4.43 -7.05 -13.84
CA TYR A 100 5.75 -7.33 -14.37
C TYR A 100 6.23 -8.71 -13.92
N LEU A 101 6.84 -9.46 -14.85
CA LEU A 101 7.43 -10.76 -14.58
C LEU A 101 8.95 -10.62 -14.43
N ASP A 102 9.43 -10.62 -13.19
CA ASP A 102 10.83 -10.44 -12.84
C ASP A 102 11.52 -11.81 -12.78
N HIS A 103 12.09 -12.22 -13.92
CA HIS A 103 12.75 -13.52 -14.04
C HIS A 103 14.03 -13.62 -13.20
N ASP A 104 14.77 -12.52 -13.05
CA ASP A 104 16.04 -12.49 -12.32
C ASP A 104 15.84 -12.78 -10.82
N HIS A 105 14.69 -12.37 -10.28
CA HIS A 105 14.35 -12.53 -8.86
C HIS A 105 13.27 -13.60 -8.61
N ALA A 106 12.83 -14.31 -9.65
CA ALA A 106 11.73 -15.25 -9.62
C ALA A 106 10.49 -14.63 -8.93
N ASP A 107 10.02 -13.49 -9.43
CA ASP A 107 8.96 -12.70 -8.80
C ASP A 107 7.91 -12.23 -9.82
N ILE A 108 6.63 -12.31 -9.44
CA ILE A 108 5.50 -11.75 -10.17
C ILE A 108 5.11 -10.48 -9.42
N VAL A 109 5.39 -9.31 -10.01
CA VAL A 109 5.24 -8.04 -9.30
C VAL A 109 4.07 -7.24 -9.85
N LEU A 110 3.11 -6.92 -8.98
CA LEU A 110 2.05 -5.96 -9.27
C LEU A 110 2.35 -4.65 -8.54
N ALA A 111 2.79 -3.63 -9.30
CA ALA A 111 3.23 -2.34 -8.78
C ALA A 111 2.16 -1.27 -9.01
N ILE A 112 1.73 -0.59 -7.95
CA ILE A 112 0.61 0.37 -7.95
C ILE A 112 1.12 1.79 -7.68
N ARG A 113 0.76 2.71 -8.58
CA ARG A 113 1.10 4.14 -8.48
C ARG A 113 0.47 4.79 -7.26
N GLY A 114 1.12 5.83 -6.73
CA GLY A 114 0.50 6.75 -5.80
C GLY A 114 -0.52 7.69 -6.47
N LEU A 115 -1.14 8.55 -5.67
CA LEU A 115 -2.13 9.50 -6.17
C LEU A 115 -1.51 10.50 -7.16
N ASN A 116 -2.29 10.89 -8.15
CA ASN A 116 -2.01 12.02 -9.03
C ASN A 116 -2.86 13.22 -8.58
N LEU A 117 -2.20 14.35 -8.28
CA LEU A 117 -2.87 15.57 -7.80
C LEU A 117 -3.88 16.15 -8.80
N ALA A 118 -3.74 15.84 -10.09
CA ALA A 118 -4.67 16.27 -11.13
C ALA A 118 -5.86 15.30 -11.33
N LYS A 119 -5.90 14.16 -10.64
CA LYS A 119 -6.89 13.09 -10.87
C LYS A 119 -7.87 13.00 -9.69
N GLU A 120 -9.07 13.52 -9.88
CA GLU A 120 -10.16 13.50 -8.89
C GLU A 120 -10.52 12.08 -8.42
N SER A 121 -10.37 11.08 -9.29
CA SER A 121 -10.62 9.68 -8.96
C SER A 121 -9.74 9.15 -7.82
N ASP A 122 -8.48 9.59 -7.75
CA ASP A 122 -7.58 9.18 -6.67
C ASP A 122 -8.02 9.78 -5.32
N TYR A 123 -8.49 11.02 -5.33
CA TYR A 123 -9.10 11.62 -4.15
C TYR A 123 -10.39 10.92 -3.77
N ALA A 124 -11.22 10.50 -4.73
CA ALA A 124 -12.43 9.73 -4.45
C ALA A 124 -12.09 8.39 -3.75
N VAL A 125 -11.04 7.70 -4.18
CA VAL A 125 -10.54 6.48 -3.51
C VAL A 125 -10.05 6.80 -2.09
N LEU A 126 -9.25 7.85 -1.92
CA LEU A 126 -8.67 8.23 -0.63
C LEU A 126 -9.74 8.72 0.36
N LEU A 127 -10.73 9.47 -0.10
CA LEU A 127 -11.75 10.09 0.74
C LEU A 127 -12.97 9.19 0.98
N ASP A 128 -13.08 8.05 0.28
CA ASP A 128 -14.12 7.04 0.54
C ASP A 128 -13.84 6.23 1.82
N ASN A 129 -13.76 6.90 2.97
CA ASN A 129 -13.57 6.26 4.26
C ASN A 129 -14.32 6.96 5.40
N LYS A 130 -14.83 6.17 6.34
CA LYS A 130 -15.38 6.66 7.62
C LYS A 130 -14.94 5.70 8.73
N LEU A 131 -14.79 6.19 9.96
CA LEU A 131 -14.37 5.36 11.08
C LEU A 131 -15.36 4.20 11.28
N GLY A 132 -14.84 2.98 11.42
CA GLY A 132 -15.67 1.78 11.60
C GLY A 132 -16.47 1.34 10.36
N LYS A 133 -16.36 2.03 9.22
CA LYS A 133 -17.20 1.80 8.02
C LYS A 133 -17.08 0.40 7.44
N ARG A 134 -15.86 -0.16 7.43
CA ARG A 134 -15.58 -1.42 6.75
C ARG A 134 -14.83 -2.37 7.66
N LYS A 135 -15.49 -3.47 8.02
CA LYS A 135 -14.87 -4.62 8.70
C LYS A 135 -14.27 -5.57 7.67
N PHE A 136 -13.12 -6.14 7.99
CA PHE A 136 -12.47 -7.19 7.21
C PHE A 136 -11.63 -8.05 8.16
N ASP A 137 -11.75 -9.37 8.06
CA ASP A 137 -10.95 -10.33 8.83
C ASP A 137 -10.86 -10.01 10.35
N GLY A 138 -11.99 -9.63 10.96
CA GLY A 138 -12.05 -9.29 12.40
C GLY A 138 -11.37 -7.97 12.79
N GLY A 139 -10.96 -7.13 11.84
CA GLY A 139 -10.52 -5.75 12.08
C GLY A 139 -11.23 -4.76 11.18
N TYR A 140 -10.65 -3.55 11.06
CA TYR A 140 -11.18 -2.47 10.23
C TYR A 140 -10.18 -2.07 9.18
N VAL A 141 -10.67 -1.81 7.97
CA VAL A 141 -9.86 -1.38 6.83
C VAL A 141 -10.42 -0.12 6.20
N HIS A 142 -9.58 0.58 5.46
CA HIS A 142 -9.97 1.75 4.71
C HIS A 142 -10.87 1.34 3.54
N ASN A 143 -12.08 1.89 3.50
CA ASN A 143 -13.13 1.40 2.59
C ASN A 143 -12.79 1.63 1.11
N GLY A 144 -12.36 2.83 0.71
CA GLY A 144 -12.00 3.13 -0.68
C GLY A 144 -10.81 2.30 -1.19
N LEU A 145 -9.72 2.25 -0.40
CA LEU A 145 -8.56 1.39 -0.70
C LEU A 145 -8.93 -0.10 -0.84
N LEU A 146 -9.82 -0.64 0.02
CA LEU A 146 -10.28 -2.03 -0.11
C LEU A 146 -11.08 -2.24 -1.40
N LYS A 147 -11.94 -1.29 -1.77
CA LYS A 147 -12.69 -1.36 -3.04
C LYS A 147 -11.75 -1.33 -4.24
N ALA A 148 -10.74 -0.46 -4.23
CA ALA A 148 -9.71 -0.40 -5.27
C ALA A 148 -8.95 -1.73 -5.37
N ALA A 149 -8.52 -2.29 -4.24
CA ALA A 149 -7.87 -3.60 -4.18
C ALA A 149 -8.76 -4.71 -4.76
N GLY A 150 -10.05 -4.74 -4.41
CA GLY A 150 -11.00 -5.68 -4.98
C GLY A 150 -11.22 -5.48 -6.49
N CYS A 151 -11.19 -4.24 -6.99
CA CYS A 151 -11.27 -3.96 -8.42
C CYS A 151 -10.06 -4.52 -9.18
N VAL A 152 -8.84 -4.29 -8.66
CA VAL A 152 -7.60 -4.84 -9.24
C VAL A 152 -7.65 -6.36 -9.24
N LEU A 153 -7.96 -6.99 -8.09
CA LEU A 153 -8.02 -8.44 -8.02
C LEU A 153 -9.06 -9.03 -8.98
N ASN A 154 -10.23 -8.42 -9.11
CA ASN A 154 -11.26 -8.93 -10.01
C ASN A 154 -10.90 -8.76 -11.48
N ALA A 155 -10.19 -7.69 -11.84
CA ALA A 155 -9.73 -7.47 -13.22
C ALA A 155 -8.61 -8.45 -13.59
N GLU A 156 -7.67 -8.69 -12.67
CA GLU A 156 -6.43 -9.40 -12.98
C GLU A 156 -6.38 -10.82 -12.40
N CYS A 157 -7.49 -11.33 -11.84
CA CYS A 157 -7.55 -12.64 -11.16
C CYS A 157 -7.04 -13.78 -12.03
N ASP A 158 -7.51 -13.83 -13.28
CA ASP A 158 -7.24 -14.94 -14.19
C ASP A 158 -5.77 -14.94 -14.64
N ILE A 159 -5.24 -13.75 -14.99
CA ILE A 159 -3.83 -13.58 -15.39
C ILE A 159 -2.91 -13.89 -14.21
N LEU A 160 -3.21 -13.36 -13.02
CA LEU A 160 -2.42 -13.66 -11.82
C LEU A 160 -2.44 -15.15 -11.48
N LYS A 161 -3.58 -15.82 -11.62
CA LYS A 161 -3.70 -17.27 -11.41
C LYS A 161 -2.84 -18.03 -12.43
N GLU A 162 -2.94 -17.70 -13.71
CA GLU A 162 -2.14 -18.32 -14.77
C GLU A 162 -0.63 -18.17 -14.49
N LEU A 163 -0.17 -16.96 -14.15
CA LEU A 163 1.24 -16.71 -13.87
C LEU A 163 1.73 -17.49 -12.64
N VAL A 164 0.93 -17.55 -11.57
CA VAL A 164 1.26 -18.29 -10.35
C VAL A 164 1.36 -19.79 -10.60
N GLU A 165 0.48 -20.34 -11.45
CA GLU A 165 0.47 -21.75 -11.84
C GLU A 165 1.64 -22.07 -12.79
N LYS A 166 1.93 -21.18 -13.75
CA LYS A 166 3.03 -21.31 -14.72
C LYS A 166 4.40 -21.18 -14.06
N HIS A 167 4.51 -20.38 -13.01
CA HIS A 167 5.75 -20.11 -12.28
C HIS A 167 5.64 -20.54 -10.81
N PRO A 168 5.63 -21.86 -10.51
CA PRO A 168 5.39 -22.36 -9.15
C PRO A 168 6.49 -22.01 -8.15
N ASN A 169 7.69 -21.69 -8.63
CA ASN A 169 8.81 -21.27 -7.80
C ASN A 169 8.87 -19.75 -7.59
N TYR A 170 7.98 -19.00 -8.24
CA TYR A 170 8.00 -17.54 -8.17
C TYR A 170 7.17 -17.06 -6.99
N THR A 171 7.55 -15.92 -6.42
CA THR A 171 6.69 -15.22 -5.48
C THR A 171 5.70 -14.31 -6.19
N LEU A 172 4.65 -13.91 -5.47
CA LEU A 172 3.68 -12.92 -5.89
C LEU A 172 3.82 -11.71 -4.97
N THR A 173 4.40 -10.65 -5.50
CA THR A 173 4.72 -9.43 -4.75
C THR A 173 3.81 -8.28 -5.16
N PHE A 174 3.07 -7.75 -4.18
CA PHE A 174 2.31 -6.51 -4.35
C PHE A 174 3.15 -5.34 -3.83
N THR A 175 3.25 -4.27 -4.61
CA THR A 175 3.98 -3.09 -4.16
C THR A 175 3.27 -1.83 -4.60
N GLY A 176 3.54 -0.72 -3.91
CA GLY A 176 3.01 0.57 -4.28
C GLY A 176 3.68 1.70 -3.54
N HIS A 177 3.32 2.92 -3.89
CA HIS A 177 3.73 4.14 -3.19
C HIS A 177 2.50 4.93 -2.68
N SER A 178 2.57 5.50 -1.47
CA SER A 178 1.56 6.40 -0.93
C SER A 178 0.13 5.80 -0.96
N LEU A 179 -0.77 6.33 -1.79
CA LEU A 179 -2.11 5.78 -2.02
C LEU A 179 -2.04 4.33 -2.52
N GLY A 180 -1.18 4.06 -3.51
CA GLY A 180 -0.98 2.76 -4.12
C GLY A 180 -0.49 1.71 -3.13
N SER A 181 0.35 2.09 -2.16
CA SER A 181 0.78 1.20 -1.06
C SER A 181 -0.37 0.72 -0.20
N GLY A 182 -1.33 1.60 0.08
CA GLY A 182 -2.52 1.24 0.83
C GLY A 182 -3.40 0.25 0.05
N VAL A 183 -3.50 0.43 -1.27
CA VAL A 183 -4.17 -0.53 -2.16
C VAL A 183 -3.43 -1.86 -2.19
N ALA A 184 -2.11 -1.85 -2.37
CA ALA A 184 -1.26 -3.05 -2.41
C ALA A 184 -1.32 -3.85 -1.11
N ALA A 185 -1.26 -3.19 0.05
CA ALA A 185 -1.38 -3.83 1.35
C ALA A 185 -2.74 -4.53 1.54
N LEU A 186 -3.84 -3.86 1.20
CA LEU A 186 -5.17 -4.46 1.29
C LEU A 186 -5.41 -5.55 0.23
N LEU A 187 -4.87 -5.38 -0.98
CA LEU A 187 -4.89 -6.41 -2.03
C LEU A 187 -4.20 -7.68 -1.55
N THR A 188 -3.04 -7.54 -0.89
CA THR A 188 -2.31 -8.66 -0.28
C THR A 188 -3.18 -9.41 0.72
N MET A 189 -3.88 -8.70 1.61
CA MET A 189 -4.80 -9.32 2.57
C MET A 189 -5.95 -10.06 1.87
N VAL A 190 -6.56 -9.45 0.84
CA VAL A 190 -7.65 -10.08 0.08
C VAL A 190 -7.15 -11.34 -0.61
N VAL A 191 -5.97 -11.32 -1.24
CA VAL A 191 -5.35 -12.48 -1.89
C VAL A 191 -5.07 -13.59 -0.90
N VAL A 192 -4.47 -13.26 0.25
CA VAL A 192 -4.14 -14.24 1.29
C VAL A 192 -5.38 -14.89 1.91
N GLN A 193 -6.51 -14.18 1.96
CA GLN A 193 -7.79 -14.72 2.41
C GLN A 193 -8.53 -15.52 1.33
N ASN A 194 -8.16 -15.37 0.05
CA ASN A 194 -8.83 -16.01 -1.09
C ASN A 194 -7.81 -16.72 -2.00
N ARG A 195 -6.86 -17.46 -1.43
CA ARG A 195 -5.74 -18.10 -2.16
C ARG A 195 -6.22 -19.15 -3.16
N ASP A 196 -7.39 -19.74 -2.92
CA ASP A 196 -8.10 -20.65 -3.83
C ASP A 196 -8.39 -20.01 -5.18
N ARG A 197 -8.60 -18.68 -5.24
CA ARG A 197 -8.78 -17.93 -6.49
C ARG A 197 -7.50 -17.82 -7.32
N LEU A 198 -6.34 -18.06 -6.72
CA LEU A 198 -5.01 -17.88 -7.30
C LEU A 198 -4.21 -19.20 -7.25
N GLY A 199 -4.84 -20.29 -7.67
CA GLY A 199 -4.18 -21.59 -7.80
C GLY A 199 -3.73 -22.20 -6.47
N ASN A 200 -4.38 -21.83 -5.36
CA ASN A 200 -3.98 -22.23 -4.00
C ASN A 200 -2.53 -21.87 -3.64
N ILE A 201 -2.06 -20.70 -4.08
CA ILE A 201 -0.72 -20.20 -3.76
C ILE A 201 -0.41 -20.33 -2.25
N ASP A 202 0.80 -20.78 -1.93
CA ASP A 202 1.29 -20.80 -0.55
C ASP A 202 1.35 -19.35 -0.03
N ARG A 203 0.83 -19.11 1.17
CA ARG A 203 0.90 -17.80 1.83
C ARG A 203 2.34 -17.27 1.87
N LYS A 204 3.33 -18.15 2.07
CA LYS A 204 4.76 -17.77 2.12
C LYS A 204 5.30 -17.20 0.80
N ARG A 205 4.65 -17.50 -0.32
CA ARG A 205 4.99 -16.95 -1.63
C ARG A 205 4.37 -15.58 -1.88
N VAL A 206 3.42 -15.15 -1.06
CA VAL A 206 2.76 -13.85 -1.19
C VAL A 206 3.49 -12.82 -0.34
N ARG A 207 3.93 -11.72 -0.95
CA ARG A 207 4.68 -10.66 -0.29
C ARG A 207 4.11 -9.30 -0.63
N CYS A 208 4.35 -8.32 0.23
CA CYS A 208 3.99 -6.94 -0.01
C CYS A 208 5.05 -6.00 0.54
N TYR A 209 5.41 -5.00 -0.27
CA TYR A 209 6.28 -3.90 0.13
C TYR A 209 5.53 -2.61 -0.10
N ALA A 210 4.98 -2.06 0.99
CA ALA A 210 4.16 -0.88 1.01
C ALA A 210 5.06 0.35 1.29
N ILE A 211 5.36 1.15 0.27
CA ILE A 211 6.30 2.28 0.36
C ILE A 211 5.55 3.55 0.75
N ALA A 212 5.94 4.19 1.87
CA ALA A 212 5.26 5.34 2.45
C ALA A 212 3.72 5.16 2.55
N PRO A 213 3.22 4.09 3.19
CA PRO A 213 1.81 3.71 3.07
C PRO A 213 0.86 4.67 3.76
N ALA A 214 -0.30 4.91 3.12
CA ALA A 214 -1.44 5.48 3.80
C ALA A 214 -1.95 4.53 4.91
N ARG A 215 -2.45 5.09 6.02
CA ARG A 215 -3.08 4.29 7.09
C ARG A 215 -4.33 3.59 6.53
N CYS A 216 -4.21 2.28 6.30
CA CYS A 216 -5.22 1.51 5.57
C CYS A 216 -5.90 0.40 6.39
N MET A 217 -5.41 0.07 7.59
CA MET A 217 -5.97 -1.00 8.43
C MET A 217 -5.79 -0.74 9.94
N SER A 218 -6.54 -1.48 10.77
CA SER A 218 -6.41 -1.47 12.22
C SER A 218 -5.18 -2.24 12.69
N LEU A 219 -4.67 -1.90 13.88
CA LEU A 219 -3.44 -2.47 14.44
C LEU A 219 -3.47 -4.01 14.51
N ASN A 220 -4.60 -4.61 14.88
CA ASN A 220 -4.72 -6.07 14.94
C ASN A 220 -4.54 -6.75 13.57
N LEU A 221 -4.90 -6.08 12.49
CA LEU A 221 -4.66 -6.57 11.12
C LEU A 221 -3.19 -6.35 10.74
N ALA A 222 -2.63 -5.19 11.05
CA ALA A 222 -1.21 -4.93 10.81
C ALA A 222 -0.31 -6.00 11.47
N VAL A 223 -0.61 -6.39 12.72
CA VAL A 223 0.10 -7.47 13.41
C VAL A 223 -0.17 -8.85 12.78
N ARG A 224 -1.42 -9.14 12.40
CA ARG A 224 -1.78 -10.45 11.81
C ARG A 224 -1.14 -10.72 10.45
N TYR A 225 -0.87 -9.68 9.67
CA TYR A 225 -0.29 -9.79 8.32
C TYR A 225 1.18 -9.34 8.26
N ALA A 226 1.83 -9.18 9.41
CA ALA A 226 3.23 -8.74 9.51
C ALA A 226 4.22 -9.74 8.86
N ASP A 227 3.81 -10.99 8.64
CA ASP A 227 4.59 -12.02 7.95
C ASP A 227 4.60 -11.85 6.42
N VAL A 228 3.67 -11.06 5.86
CA VAL A 228 3.51 -10.89 4.40
C VAL A 228 3.50 -9.42 3.96
N ILE A 229 3.30 -8.45 4.85
CA ILE A 229 3.27 -7.01 4.53
C ILE A 229 4.41 -6.28 5.25
N ASN A 230 5.36 -5.78 4.46
CA ASN A 230 6.45 -4.91 4.90
C ASN A 230 6.08 -3.45 4.64
N SER A 231 6.07 -2.62 5.68
CA SER A 231 5.87 -1.18 5.55
C SER A 231 7.21 -0.46 5.58
N VAL A 232 7.51 0.31 4.53
CA VAL A 232 8.78 1.04 4.41
C VAL A 232 8.50 2.53 4.43
N VAL A 233 9.10 3.25 5.38
CA VAL A 233 9.00 4.72 5.48
C VAL A 233 10.40 5.29 5.49
N LEU A 234 10.68 6.22 4.59
CA LEU A 234 11.94 6.95 4.61
C LEU A 234 11.91 7.94 5.79
N GLN A 235 12.78 7.75 6.76
CA GLN A 235 12.98 8.71 7.83
C GLN A 235 13.83 9.87 7.32
N ALA A 236 13.25 11.07 7.25
CA ALA A 236 14.04 12.27 7.02
C ALA A 236 14.91 12.52 8.26
N SER A 237 16.23 12.62 8.07
CA SER A 237 17.13 13.13 9.10
C SER A 237 16.80 14.61 9.31
N CYS A 238 16.17 14.95 10.44
CA CYS A 238 16.06 16.33 10.90
C CYS A 238 17.40 16.79 11.48
#